data_AF-A0A7S6VX37-F1
#
_entry.id   AF-A0A7S6VX37-F1
#
_cell.length_a   1.000
_cell.length_b   1.000
_cell.length_c   1.000
_cell.angle_alpha   90.00
_cell.angle_beta   90.00
_cell.angle_gamma   90.00
#
_symmetry.space_group_name_H-M   'P 1'
#
loop_
_entity.id
_entity.type
_entity.pdbx_description
1 polymer ?
#
loop_
_entity_poly.entity_id
_entity_poly.type
_entity_poly.pdbx_seq_one_letter_code
_entity_poly.pdbx_strand_id
1 'polypeptide(L)'
;MTLFKQHYKTAVTALGLSAILATAWALEPTAQELPVNIHPSKYEVLTYLPNCKGFCPAQLKADDLTINLDYELVDGSVQQIDDVTVFKNSKELSEVYLDRSEYERISAAIVGGVK
;
A
#
# COMPACT_ATOMS: atom_id res chain seq x y z
N MET A 1 39.00 58.97 -22.33
CA MET A 1 40.15 58.05 -22.14
C MET A 1 40.21 57.70 -20.67
N THR A 2 39.73 56.51 -20.31
CA THR A 2 39.58 55.95 -18.96
C THR A 2 40.96 55.50 -18.45
N LEU A 3 41.52 56.07 -17.36
CA LEU A 3 41.34 55.75 -15.93
C LEU A 3 41.67 54.30 -15.54
N PHE A 4 42.79 54.07 -14.84
CA PHE A 4 43.04 52.91 -13.95
C PHE A 4 44.15 53.32 -12.96
N LYS A 5 43.85 53.97 -11.83
CA LYS A 5 43.32 53.46 -10.54
C LYS A 5 44.20 52.39 -9.90
N GLN A 6 45.08 52.85 -9.01
CA GLN A 6 45.99 52.09 -8.15
C GLN A 6 45.28 51.69 -6.86
N HIS A 7 45.09 50.40 -6.55
CA HIS A 7 44.66 49.98 -5.22
C HIS A 7 45.30 48.64 -4.73
N TYR A 8 46.29 48.79 -3.84
CA TYR A 8 46.61 48.04 -2.59
C TYR A 8 46.65 46.48 -2.54
N LYS A 9 47.86 45.98 -2.19
CA LYS A 9 48.23 45.08 -1.07
C LYS A 9 47.45 43.78 -0.75
N THR A 10 48.24 42.85 -0.16
CA THR A 10 47.90 41.76 0.81
C THR A 10 47.59 40.38 0.18
N ALA A 11 48.54 39.43 0.24
CA ALA A 11 48.68 38.32 1.21
C ALA A 11 47.93 37.05 0.75
N VAL A 12 48.64 36.00 0.33
CA VAL A 12 49.14 34.88 1.17
C VAL A 12 48.00 33.98 1.68
N THR A 13 47.98 32.78 1.12
CA THR A 13 47.40 31.51 1.62
C THR A 13 45.93 31.49 2.02
N ALA A 14 45.12 30.75 1.25
CA ALA A 14 43.99 30.02 1.79
C ALA A 14 44.15 28.55 1.43
N LEU A 15 44.39 27.75 2.47
CA LEU A 15 44.57 26.32 2.47
C LEU A 15 43.42 25.61 1.77
N GLY A 16 43.76 24.60 0.96
CA GLY A 16 42.81 23.63 0.47
C GLY A 16 42.13 22.92 1.64
N LEU A 17 40.80 22.92 1.62
CA LEU A 17 39.98 21.94 2.31
C LEU A 17 38.92 21.48 1.30
N SER A 18 39.36 20.56 0.44
CA SER A 18 38.48 19.67 -0.30
C SER A 18 37.77 18.76 0.70
N ALA A 19 36.70 19.24 1.31
CA ALA A 19 35.74 18.40 2.00
C ALA A 19 34.65 18.01 1.00
N ILE A 20 34.92 16.95 0.24
CA ILE A 20 33.89 16.25 -0.53
C ILE A 20 33.00 15.58 0.52
N LEU A 21 31.88 16.21 0.87
CA LEU A 21 30.83 15.57 1.65
C LEU A 21 30.17 14.51 0.75
N ALA A 22 30.73 13.31 0.74
CA ALA A 22 30.02 12.13 0.30
C ALA A 22 28.89 11.88 1.31
N THR A 23 27.70 12.37 1.00
CA THR A 23 26.48 11.89 1.66
C THR A 23 26.24 10.49 1.12
N ALA A 24 26.76 9.49 1.83
CA ALA A 24 26.29 8.12 1.66
C ALA A 24 24.86 8.10 2.19
N TRP A 25 23.89 8.34 1.30
CA TRP A 25 22.52 7.95 1.53
C TRP A 25 22.54 6.43 1.62
N ALA A 26 22.69 5.92 2.84
CA ALA A 26 22.26 4.56 3.16
C ALA A 26 20.73 4.58 3.02
N LEU A 27 20.27 4.44 1.78
CA LEU A 27 18.95 3.90 1.51
C LEU A 27 19.00 2.50 2.10
N GLU A 28 18.57 2.37 3.35
CA GLU A 28 18.19 1.07 3.88
C GLU A 28 17.25 0.45 2.83
N PRO A 29 17.54 -0.75 2.31
CA PRO A 29 16.55 -1.43 1.51
C PRO A 29 15.39 -1.68 2.47
N THR A 30 14.33 -0.88 2.35
CA THR A 30 13.03 -1.33 2.84
C THR A 30 12.83 -2.62 2.06
N ALA A 31 12.90 -3.76 2.75
CA ALA A 31 12.55 -5.01 2.13
C ALA A 31 11.10 -4.80 1.67
N GLN A 32 10.91 -4.57 0.37
CA GLN A 32 9.60 -4.59 -0.25
C GLN A 32 9.14 -6.03 -0.05
N GLU A 33 8.37 -6.26 1.01
CA GLU A 33 7.73 -7.54 1.23
C GLU A 33 6.92 -7.81 -0.03
N LEU A 34 7.29 -8.83 -0.80
CA LEU A 34 6.59 -9.12 -2.03
C LEU A 34 5.12 -9.38 -1.69
N PRO A 35 4.18 -8.80 -2.46
CA PRO A 35 2.77 -8.93 -2.13
C PRO A 35 2.38 -10.41 -2.07
N VAL A 36 1.67 -10.77 -1.01
CA VAL A 36 1.26 -12.16 -0.77
C VAL A 36 0.05 -12.44 -1.66
N ASN A 37 0.22 -13.32 -2.64
CA ASN A 37 -0.90 -13.87 -3.39
C ASN A 37 -1.61 -14.92 -2.54
N ILE A 38 -2.92 -14.79 -2.39
CA ILE A 38 -3.76 -15.78 -1.73
C ILE A 38 -4.62 -16.51 -2.75
N HIS A 39 -4.77 -17.83 -2.58
CA HIS A 39 -5.62 -18.65 -3.44
C HIS A 39 -6.38 -19.68 -2.60
N PRO A 40 -7.32 -19.21 -1.75
CA PRO A 40 -8.05 -20.08 -0.83
C PRO A 40 -8.97 -21.03 -1.61
N SER A 41 -9.33 -22.15 -1.01
CA SER A 41 -10.23 -23.13 -1.62
C SER A 41 -11.67 -22.63 -1.68
N LYS A 42 -12.11 -21.90 -0.65
CA LYS A 42 -13.46 -21.32 -0.56
C LYS A 42 -13.47 -19.99 0.18
N TYR A 43 -14.49 -19.19 -0.10
CA TYR A 43 -14.84 -17.99 0.66
C TYR A 43 -16.16 -18.23 1.39
N GLU A 44 -16.17 -17.98 2.69
CA GLU A 44 -17.34 -18.11 3.55
C GLU A 44 -17.60 -16.77 4.23
N VAL A 45 -18.77 -16.19 3.98
CA VAL A 45 -19.14 -14.90 4.56
C VAL A 45 -19.48 -15.10 6.04
N LEU A 46 -18.68 -14.49 6.92
CA LEU A 46 -18.93 -14.53 8.37
C LEU A 46 -19.88 -13.40 8.77
N THR A 47 -19.63 -12.19 8.28
CA THR A 47 -20.45 -11.00 8.54
C THR A 47 -20.55 -10.19 7.26
N TYR A 48 -21.73 -9.65 6.96
CA TYR A 48 -21.92 -8.71 5.86
C TYR A 48 -23.01 -7.70 6.24
N LEU A 49 -22.90 -6.47 5.73
CA LEU A 49 -23.86 -5.41 5.99
C LEU A 49 -24.53 -4.93 4.68
N PRO A 50 -25.62 -5.56 4.21
CA PRO A 50 -26.15 -5.32 2.87
C PRO A 50 -26.87 -3.97 2.71
N ASN A 51 -27.22 -3.32 3.81
CA ASN A 51 -27.97 -2.06 3.84
C ASN A 51 -27.12 -0.88 4.34
N CYS A 52 -25.83 -0.86 3.98
CA CYS A 52 -24.98 0.29 4.29
C CYS A 52 -25.23 1.44 3.28
N LYS A 53 -24.71 2.63 3.58
CA LYS A 53 -24.66 3.74 2.62
C LYS A 53 -23.24 3.80 2.03
N GLY A 54 -23.09 3.46 0.76
CA GLY A 54 -21.79 3.44 0.07
C GLY A 54 -21.08 2.11 0.28
N PHE A 55 -19.88 2.16 0.86
CA PHE A 55 -19.07 0.98 1.15
C PHE A 55 -19.55 0.26 2.42
N CYS A 56 -19.76 -1.04 2.29
CA CYS A 56 -20.30 -1.92 3.31
C CYS A 56 -19.20 -2.81 3.85
N PRO A 57 -19.02 -2.92 5.17
CA PRO A 57 -18.04 -3.84 5.71
C PRO A 57 -18.52 -5.29 5.53
N ALA A 58 -17.58 -6.16 5.16
CA ALA A 58 -17.73 -7.60 5.21
C ALA A 58 -16.51 -8.24 5.87
N GLN A 59 -16.79 -9.36 6.52
CA GLN A 59 -15.76 -10.27 6.99
C GLN A 59 -15.99 -11.64 6.36
N LEU A 60 -14.95 -12.17 5.73
CA LEU A 60 -14.95 -13.48 5.08
C LEU A 60 -13.89 -14.38 5.72
N LYS A 61 -14.20 -15.66 5.81
CA LYS A 61 -13.23 -16.71 6.10
C LYS A 61 -12.81 -17.37 4.81
N ALA A 62 -11.50 -17.52 4.62
CA ALA A 62 -10.93 -18.16 3.45
C ALA A 62 -9.83 -19.12 3.89
N ASP A 63 -10.15 -20.41 3.98
CA ASP A 63 -9.31 -21.44 4.62
C ASP A 63 -8.86 -21.07 6.05
N ASP A 64 -7.58 -20.81 6.28
CA ASP A 64 -7.00 -20.35 7.55
C ASP A 64 -6.86 -18.81 7.65
N LEU A 65 -7.39 -18.10 6.65
CA LEU A 65 -7.36 -16.65 6.57
C LEU A 65 -8.71 -16.04 7.01
N THR A 66 -8.62 -14.85 7.57
CA THR A 66 -9.76 -13.94 7.78
C THR A 66 -9.54 -12.70 6.94
N ILE A 67 -10.53 -12.30 6.17
CA ILE A 67 -10.46 -11.17 5.26
C ILE A 67 -11.51 -10.16 5.68
N ASN A 68 -11.07 -8.98 6.06
CA ASN A 68 -11.92 -7.82 6.24
C ASN A 68 -11.83 -6.98 4.97
N LEU A 69 -12.95 -6.52 4.48
CA LEU A 69 -13.01 -5.66 3.31
C LEU A 69 -14.25 -4.80 3.37
N ASP A 70 -14.23 -3.75 2.57
CA ASP A 70 -15.37 -2.90 2.30
C ASP A 70 -15.85 -3.14 0.86
N TYR A 71 -17.16 -3.20 0.64
CA TYR A 71 -17.73 -3.45 -0.70
C TYR A 71 -18.88 -2.51 -1.03
N GLU A 72 -18.98 -2.08 -2.27
CA GLU A 72 -20.13 -1.33 -2.77
C GLU A 72 -21.10 -2.29 -3.48
N LEU A 73 -22.35 -2.33 -3.02
CA LEU A 73 -23.41 -3.12 -3.62
C LEU A 73 -24.39 -2.22 -4.38
N VAL A 74 -24.52 -2.45 -5.69
CA VAL A 74 -25.47 -1.74 -6.56
C VAL A 74 -26.32 -2.75 -7.31
N ASP A 75 -27.63 -2.62 -7.22
CA ASP A 75 -28.61 -3.51 -7.86
C ASP A 75 -28.34 -5.01 -7.61
N GLY A 76 -27.90 -5.35 -6.39
CA GLY A 76 -27.59 -6.73 -5.98
C GLY A 76 -26.28 -7.29 -6.51
N SER A 77 -25.44 -6.47 -7.14
CA SER A 77 -24.11 -6.83 -7.64
C SER A 77 -23.01 -6.02 -6.94
N VAL A 78 -21.87 -6.64 -6.67
CA VAL A 78 -20.70 -5.94 -6.11
C VAL A 78 -20.00 -5.17 -7.21
N GLN A 79 -19.96 -3.84 -7.08
CA GLN A 79 -19.33 -2.95 -8.05
C GLN A 79 -17.87 -2.66 -7.70
N GLN A 80 -17.58 -2.50 -6.41
CA GLN A 80 -16.25 -2.19 -5.91
C GLN A 80 -15.97 -2.97 -4.62
N ILE A 81 -14.71 -3.37 -4.43
CA ILE A 81 -14.16 -3.86 -3.17
C ILE A 81 -12.97 -2.95 -2.83
N ASP A 82 -12.89 -2.53 -1.58
CA ASP A 82 -11.87 -1.63 -1.04
C ASP A 82 -11.42 -2.05 0.37
N ASP A 83 -10.37 -1.41 0.88
CA ASP A 83 -9.83 -1.60 2.25
C ASP A 83 -9.60 -3.07 2.66
N VAL A 84 -9.15 -3.88 1.70
CA VAL A 84 -8.91 -5.32 1.91
C VAL A 84 -7.76 -5.53 2.88
N THR A 85 -8.07 -6.12 4.03
CA THR A 85 -7.11 -6.49 5.06
C THR A 85 -7.21 -7.99 5.34
N VAL A 86 -6.08 -8.71 5.28
CA VAL A 86 -6.05 -10.16 5.45
C VAL A 86 -5.28 -10.54 6.69
N PHE A 87 -5.83 -11.46 7.47
CA PHE A 87 -5.25 -11.97 8.71
C PHE A 87 -5.02 -13.47 8.61
N LYS A 88 -3.87 -13.93 9.10
CA LYS A 88 -3.55 -15.35 9.32
C LYS A 88 -3.16 -15.54 10.78
N ASN A 89 -3.90 -16.38 11.52
CA ASN A 89 -3.67 -16.59 12.95
C ASN A 89 -3.60 -15.27 13.76
N SER A 90 -4.55 -14.35 13.52
CA SER A 90 -4.62 -13.01 14.15
C SER A 90 -3.46 -12.06 13.82
N LYS A 91 -2.57 -12.43 12.90
CA LYS A 91 -1.53 -11.54 12.36
C LYS A 91 -1.98 -11.00 11.01
N GLU A 92 -1.98 -9.69 10.87
CA GLU A 92 -2.19 -9.03 9.58
C GLU A 92 -1.06 -9.39 8.60
N LEU A 93 -1.44 -9.70 7.36
CA LEU A 93 -0.51 -9.92 6.27
C LEU A 93 -0.23 -8.58 5.57
N SER A 94 1.03 -8.18 5.52
CA SER A 94 1.46 -7.02 4.74
C SER A 94 1.17 -7.25 3.26
N GLU A 95 0.54 -6.26 2.61
CA GLU A 95 0.36 -6.18 1.14
C GLU A 95 -0.18 -7.47 0.49
N VAL A 96 -1.49 -7.71 0.57
CA VAL A 96 -2.13 -8.81 -0.18
C VAL A 96 -2.55 -8.34 -1.56
N TYR A 97 -2.16 -9.08 -2.59
CA TYR A 97 -2.65 -8.88 -3.94
C TYR A 97 -3.85 -9.79 -4.21
N LEU A 98 -4.97 -9.18 -4.58
CA LEU A 98 -6.13 -9.88 -5.11
C LEU A 98 -6.14 -9.72 -6.62
N ASP A 99 -5.97 -10.82 -7.34
CA ASP A 99 -6.18 -10.82 -8.77
C ASP A 99 -7.68 -10.80 -9.12
N ARG A 100 -7.99 -10.58 -10.40
CA ARG A 100 -9.37 -10.47 -10.89
C ARG A 100 -10.21 -11.71 -10.54
N SER A 101 -9.64 -12.91 -10.61
CA SER A 101 -10.36 -14.14 -10.28
C SER A 101 -10.72 -14.20 -8.80
N GLU A 102 -9.82 -13.78 -7.90
CA GLU A 102 -10.12 -13.70 -6.46
C GLU A 102 -11.17 -12.64 -6.16
N TYR A 103 -11.10 -11.48 -6.83
CA TYR A 103 -12.13 -10.45 -6.75
C TYR A 103 -13.51 -11.01 -7.13
N GLU A 104 -13.63 -11.69 -8.28
CA GLU A 104 -14.88 -12.28 -8.76
C GLU A 104 -15.42 -13.34 -7.78
N ARG A 105 -14.55 -14.15 -7.18
CA ARG A 105 -14.91 -15.17 -6.18
C ARG A 105 -15.43 -14.54 -4.88
N ILE A 106 -14.79 -13.46 -4.42
CA ILE A 106 -15.23 -12.70 -3.24
C ILE A 106 -16.58 -12.05 -3.51
N SER A 107 -16.75 -11.36 -4.65
CA SER A 107 -18.02 -10.75 -5.04
C SER A 107 -19.15 -11.79 -5.09
N ALA A 108 -18.90 -12.96 -5.67
CA ALA A 108 -19.88 -14.05 -5.72
C ALA A 108 -20.23 -14.57 -4.32
N ALA A 109 -19.26 -14.68 -3.42
CA ALA A 109 -19.51 -15.08 -2.03
C ALA A 109 -20.38 -14.05 -1.29
N ILE A 110 -20.10 -12.75 -1.45
CA ILE A 110 -20.90 -11.67 -0.85
C ILE A 110 -22.34 -11.72 -1.38
N VAL A 111 -22.54 -11.72 -2.70
CA VAL A 111 -23.88 -11.77 -3.31
C VAL A 111 -24.62 -13.07 -2.94
N GLY A 112 -23.91 -14.19 -2.86
CA GLY A 112 -24.45 -15.47 -2.42
C GLY A 112 -24.87 -15.49 -0.95
N GLY A 113 -24.15 -14.77 -0.09
CA GLY A 113 -24.43 -14.62 1.34
C GLY A 113 -25.58 -13.68 1.68
N VAL A 114 -25.99 -12.81 0.74
CA VAL A 114 -27.16 -11.89 0.87
C VAL A 114 -28.51 -12.63 0.83
N LYS A 115 -28.53 -13.94 0.61
CA LYS A 115 -29.75 -14.77 0.61
C LYS A 115 -30.32 -15.05 2.00
#